data_AF-X1IXK0-F1
#
_entry.id   AF-X1IXK0-F1
#
_cell.length_a   1.000
_cell.length_b   1.000
_cell.length_c   1.000
_cell.angle_alpha   90.00
_cell.angle_beta   90.00
_cell.angle_gamma   90.00
#
_symmetry.space_group_name_H-M   'P 1'
#
loop_
_entity.id
_entity.type
_entity.pdbx_description
1 polymer ?
#
loop_
_entity_poly.entity_id
_entity_poly.type
_entity_poly.pdbx_seq_one_letter_code
_entity_poly.pdbx_strand_id
1 'polypeptide(L)'
;VIKWLEGYKQQIQFIKRNGIEQTENIRALWNGSVNSLKSPQSSVSPLLTTQWNQAPYVNAKCPYDDSYQELTVTGCPATAMAQIMKYWEYPAKGFGFHSYQHDKYGTLSANFGSTYYDWDAMPNTISSSNDAIATLMYHCGVAVEMNYNVSSEGGSGSYVIKDALGRYSDNQTVENALPTYFSYDSTIEGLYRIDYSDDDWKAILKAELDASRPIQYAGYGQGGHTFVCDGYDENDYFHMNWGWGGYYDGYFLLDALTPGSGGIGSGA
;
A
#
# COMPACT_ATOMS: atom_id res chain seq x y z
N VAL A 1 11.82 13.68 12.49
CA VAL A 1 11.71 15.16 12.46
C VAL A 1 12.99 15.86 11.97
N ILE A 2 14.17 15.60 12.55
CA ILE A 2 15.41 16.36 12.23
C ILE A 2 15.99 16.07 10.83
N LYS A 3 15.91 14.83 10.32
CA LYS A 3 16.44 14.47 8.98
C LYS A 3 15.62 14.99 7.79
N TRP A 4 14.31 15.23 7.97
CA TRP A 4 13.38 15.61 6.90
C TRP A 4 13.39 17.12 6.60
N LEU A 5 13.51 17.95 7.64
CA LEU A 5 13.81 19.37 7.46
C LEU A 5 15.15 19.57 6.75
N GLU A 6 16.10 18.65 6.92
CA GLU A 6 17.37 18.69 6.20
C GLU A 6 17.19 18.38 4.71
N GLY A 7 16.27 17.48 4.33
CA GLY A 7 15.92 17.20 2.93
C GLY A 7 15.28 18.41 2.23
N TYR A 8 14.27 19.03 2.82
CA TYR A 8 13.69 20.26 2.28
C TYR A 8 14.69 21.42 2.28
N LYS A 9 15.53 21.52 3.31
CA LYS A 9 16.62 22.50 3.33
C LYS A 9 17.60 22.27 2.19
N GLN A 10 17.96 21.02 1.88
CA GLN A 10 18.82 20.70 0.74
C GLN A 10 18.14 21.02 -0.60
N GLN A 11 16.85 20.71 -0.77
CA GLN A 11 16.11 21.09 -1.98
C GLN A 11 15.98 22.61 -2.14
N ILE A 12 15.66 23.33 -1.07
CA ILE A 12 15.60 24.81 -1.05
C ILE A 12 16.99 25.40 -1.34
N GLN A 13 18.05 24.83 -0.76
CA GLN A 13 19.43 25.25 -1.03
C GLN A 13 19.84 24.96 -2.47
N PHE A 14 19.43 23.83 -3.03
CA PHE A 14 19.68 23.46 -4.43
C PHE A 14 18.97 24.44 -5.39
N ILE A 15 17.69 24.74 -5.15
CA ILE A 15 16.93 25.73 -5.93
C ILE A 15 17.62 27.09 -5.87
N LYS A 16 17.99 27.55 -4.67
CA LYS A 16 18.70 28.83 -4.48
C LYS A 16 20.07 28.87 -5.15
N ARG A 17 20.85 27.80 -5.05
CA ARG A 17 22.22 27.73 -5.60
C ARG A 17 22.23 27.69 -7.13
N ASN A 18 21.24 27.03 -7.72
CA ASN A 18 21.15 26.87 -9.17
C ASN A 18 20.25 27.91 -9.84
N GLY A 19 19.70 28.87 -9.08
CA GLY A 19 18.82 29.92 -9.63
C GLY A 19 17.61 29.35 -10.35
N ILE A 20 17.09 28.21 -9.88
CA ILE A 20 15.93 27.56 -10.50
C ILE A 20 14.73 28.45 -10.26
N GLU A 21 14.23 29.06 -11.34
CA GLU A 21 13.00 29.82 -11.28
C GLU A 21 11.81 28.88 -11.13
N GLN A 22 10.82 29.31 -10.37
CA GLN A 22 9.54 28.64 -10.31
C GLN A 22 8.90 28.56 -11.69
N THR A 23 8.21 27.45 -11.95
CA THR A 23 7.39 27.27 -13.15
C THR A 23 6.32 28.35 -13.24
N GLU A 24 5.80 28.59 -14.43
CA GLU A 24 4.74 29.58 -14.65
C GLU A 24 3.48 29.28 -13.81
N ASN A 25 3.19 27.99 -13.58
CA ASN A 25 2.12 27.54 -12.68
C ASN A 25 2.39 27.90 -11.21
N ILE A 26 3.60 27.62 -10.69
CA ILE A 26 3.97 28.01 -9.31
C ILE A 26 4.02 29.53 -9.18
N ARG A 27 4.51 30.23 -10.20
CA ARG A 27 4.52 31.70 -10.29
C ARG A 27 3.10 32.27 -10.24
N ALA A 28 2.15 31.65 -10.94
CA ALA A 28 0.74 32.03 -10.92
C ALA A 28 0.10 31.77 -9.54
N LEU A 29 0.38 30.62 -8.93
CA LEU A 29 -0.07 30.27 -7.57
C LEU A 29 0.45 31.27 -6.51
N TRP A 30 1.70 31.75 -6.65
CA TRP A 30 2.29 32.74 -5.74
C TRP A 30 1.84 34.18 -6.01
N ASN A 31 1.44 34.52 -7.24
CA ASN A 31 1.18 35.91 -7.66
C ASN A 31 -0.28 36.37 -7.63
N GLY A 32 -1.29 35.49 -7.48
CA GLY A 32 -2.65 36.02 -7.32
C GLY A 32 -3.83 35.05 -7.36
N SER A 33 -4.76 35.34 -6.44
CA SER A 33 -6.21 35.10 -6.49
C SER A 33 -6.68 33.65 -6.38
N VAL A 34 -6.88 33.24 -5.13
CA VAL A 34 -7.56 32.02 -4.62
C VAL A 34 -8.93 31.70 -5.26
N ASN A 35 -9.45 32.54 -6.17
CA ASN A 35 -10.78 32.43 -6.76
C ASN A 35 -10.83 32.18 -8.27
N SER A 36 -9.70 32.12 -8.98
CA SER A 36 -9.69 31.94 -10.46
C SER A 36 -9.05 30.64 -10.95
N LEU A 37 -8.67 29.73 -10.06
CA LEU A 37 -8.16 28.39 -10.42
C LEU A 37 -9.20 27.28 -10.29
N LYS A 38 -10.45 27.59 -9.94
CA LYS A 38 -11.53 26.60 -9.90
C LYS A 38 -12.01 26.29 -11.32
N SER A 39 -11.19 25.57 -12.08
CA SER A 39 -11.78 24.45 -12.82
C SER A 39 -12.56 23.60 -11.81
N PRO A 40 -13.72 23.02 -12.15
CA PRO A 40 -14.30 21.98 -11.33
C PRO A 40 -13.30 20.83 -11.33
N GLN A 41 -12.34 20.88 -10.42
CA GLN A 41 -11.34 19.84 -10.26
C GLN A 41 -12.14 18.69 -9.64
N SER A 42 -12.20 17.58 -10.37
CA SER A 42 -12.84 16.37 -9.87
C SER A 42 -12.18 15.98 -8.56
N SER A 43 -12.93 15.31 -7.70
CA SER A 43 -12.42 14.71 -6.47
C SER A 43 -13.08 13.36 -6.30
N VAL A 44 -12.34 12.45 -5.69
CA VAL A 44 -12.82 11.12 -5.31
C VAL A 44 -12.63 11.01 -3.81
N SER A 45 -13.74 10.92 -3.07
CA SER A 45 -13.69 10.63 -1.63
C SER A 45 -13.06 9.24 -1.40
N PRO A 46 -12.48 8.98 -0.21
CA PRO A 46 -11.82 7.71 0.08
C PRO A 46 -12.75 6.54 -0.24
N LEU A 47 -12.31 5.66 -1.15
CA LEU A 47 -13.07 4.52 -1.62
C LEU A 47 -13.12 3.42 -0.56
N LEU A 48 -12.04 3.24 0.21
CA LEU A 48 -12.00 2.24 1.27
C LEU A 48 -12.71 2.74 2.52
N THR A 49 -13.48 1.84 3.11
CA THR A 49 -14.04 2.01 4.46
C THR A 49 -13.28 1.23 5.52
N THR A 50 -12.40 0.32 5.11
CA THR A 50 -11.61 -0.52 6.01
C THR A 50 -10.52 0.29 6.70
N GLN A 51 -10.33 0.00 7.98
CA GLN A 51 -9.22 0.50 8.79
C GLN A 51 -8.54 -0.73 9.40
N TRP A 52 -7.93 -1.54 8.54
CA TRP A 52 -7.24 -2.74 8.97
C TRP A 52 -5.78 -2.42 9.35
N ASN A 53 -5.22 -3.28 10.20
CA ASN A 53 -3.85 -3.18 10.67
C ASN A 53 -3.10 -4.48 10.32
N GLN A 54 -1.83 -4.60 10.69
CA GLN A 54 -1.05 -5.83 10.51
C GLN A 54 -1.04 -6.75 11.73
N ALA A 55 -1.40 -6.19 12.89
CA ALA A 55 -1.62 -6.85 14.17
C ALA A 55 -2.27 -5.82 15.13
N PRO A 56 -2.87 -6.25 16.25
CA PRO A 56 -3.29 -7.62 16.56
C PRO A 56 -4.55 -8.01 15.77
N TYR A 57 -5.15 -9.16 16.10
CA TYR A 57 -6.48 -9.63 15.67
C TYR A 57 -6.62 -10.12 14.22
N VAL A 58 -5.69 -9.75 13.34
CA VAL A 58 -5.69 -10.11 11.92
C VAL A 58 -4.57 -11.06 11.51
N ASN A 59 -3.66 -11.40 12.43
CA ASN A 59 -2.47 -12.20 12.15
C ASN A 59 -2.51 -13.57 12.83
N ALA A 60 -3.68 -14.04 13.27
CA ALA A 60 -3.83 -15.30 14.01
C ALA A 60 -3.40 -16.56 13.21
N LYS A 61 -3.31 -16.45 11.87
CA LYS A 61 -2.82 -17.52 10.97
C LYS A 61 -1.37 -17.32 10.53
N CYS A 62 -0.75 -16.19 10.87
CA CYS A 62 0.65 -15.93 10.54
C CYS A 62 1.59 -16.85 11.34
N PRO A 63 2.82 -17.11 10.88
CA PRO A 63 3.80 -17.89 11.62
C PRO A 63 4.03 -17.36 13.03
N TYR A 64 4.17 -18.27 14.00
CA TYR A 64 4.60 -17.95 15.36
C TYR A 64 6.13 -17.96 15.43
N ASP A 65 6.70 -16.94 16.06
CA ASP A 65 8.14 -16.81 16.26
C ASP A 65 8.53 -17.20 17.68
N ASP A 66 9.10 -18.39 17.84
CA ASP A 66 9.51 -18.92 19.15
C ASP A 66 10.56 -18.06 19.86
N SER A 67 11.36 -17.29 19.12
CA SER A 67 12.42 -16.45 19.70
C SER A 67 11.85 -15.20 20.38
N TYR A 68 10.76 -14.66 19.82
CA TYR A 68 10.10 -13.44 20.31
C TYR A 68 8.80 -13.73 21.06
N GLN A 69 8.34 -14.98 21.05
CA GLN A 69 7.10 -15.45 21.67
C GLN A 69 5.84 -14.74 21.15
N GLU A 70 5.83 -14.34 19.88
CA GLU A 70 4.70 -13.66 19.27
C GLU A 70 4.43 -14.14 17.83
N LEU A 71 3.23 -13.84 17.33
CA LEU A 71 2.91 -14.03 15.93
C LEU A 71 3.60 -12.95 15.10
N THR A 72 4.17 -13.35 13.96
CA THR A 72 4.61 -12.41 12.93
C THR A 72 3.45 -11.53 12.47
N VAL A 73 3.78 -10.35 11.95
CA VAL A 73 2.76 -9.44 11.41
C VAL A 73 2.34 -9.88 10.00
N THR A 74 1.16 -9.47 9.54
CA THR A 74 0.68 -9.84 8.19
C THR A 74 1.58 -9.32 7.07
N GLY A 75 2.20 -8.16 7.28
CA GLY A 75 2.99 -7.43 6.30
C GLY A 75 2.18 -6.36 5.58
N CYS A 76 2.82 -5.24 5.26
CA CYS A 76 2.15 -4.14 4.57
C CYS A 76 1.64 -4.53 3.17
N PRO A 77 2.33 -5.35 2.35
CA PRO A 77 1.80 -5.75 1.04
C PRO A 77 0.51 -6.56 1.15
N ALA A 78 0.47 -7.53 2.08
CA ALA A 78 -0.72 -8.34 2.31
C ALA A 78 -1.88 -7.51 2.86
N THR A 79 -1.60 -6.55 3.74
CA THR A 79 -2.63 -5.71 4.36
C THR A 79 -3.26 -4.75 3.35
N ALA A 80 -2.46 -4.07 2.54
CA ALA A 80 -2.98 -3.21 1.47
C ALA A 80 -3.79 -4.02 0.44
N MET A 81 -3.25 -5.17 0.01
CA MET A 81 -3.93 -6.09 -0.90
C MET A 81 -5.28 -6.56 -0.33
N ALA A 82 -5.32 -7.01 0.92
CA ALA A 82 -6.54 -7.50 1.56
C ALA A 82 -7.61 -6.40 1.72
N GLN A 83 -7.22 -5.16 2.00
CA GLN A 83 -8.17 -4.04 2.08
C GLN A 83 -8.78 -3.72 0.70
N ILE A 84 -7.99 -3.76 -0.38
CA ILE A 84 -8.51 -3.63 -1.74
C ILE A 84 -9.45 -4.78 -2.07
N MET A 85 -9.11 -6.01 -1.68
CA MET A 85 -10.00 -7.16 -1.89
C MET A 85 -11.32 -7.03 -1.13
N LYS A 86 -11.29 -6.51 0.10
CA LYS A 86 -12.50 -6.22 0.87
C LYS A 86 -13.34 -5.11 0.25
N TYR A 87 -12.74 -4.10 -0.38
CA TYR A 87 -13.50 -3.09 -1.13
C TYR A 87 -14.35 -3.71 -2.26
N TRP A 88 -13.78 -4.69 -2.97
CA TRP A 88 -14.50 -5.40 -4.03
C TRP A 88 -15.39 -6.54 -3.54
N GLU A 89 -15.19 -7.00 -2.30
CA GLU A 89 -15.74 -8.25 -1.76
C GLU A 89 -15.56 -9.42 -2.74
N TYR A 90 -14.34 -9.51 -3.27
CA TYR A 90 -13.99 -10.44 -4.35
C TYR A 90 -12.61 -11.07 -4.10
N PRO A 91 -12.41 -12.36 -4.47
CA PRO A 91 -13.41 -13.29 -5.00
C PRO A 91 -14.23 -13.97 -3.90
N ALA A 92 -15.36 -14.58 -4.25
CA ALA A 92 -16.06 -15.48 -3.33
C ALA A 92 -15.22 -16.73 -2.98
N LYS A 93 -14.35 -17.15 -3.90
CA LYS A 93 -13.48 -18.31 -3.78
C LYS A 93 -12.16 -18.07 -4.50
N GLY A 94 -11.03 -18.42 -3.87
CA GLY A 94 -9.72 -18.33 -4.52
C GLY A 94 -9.49 -19.39 -5.61
N PHE A 95 -8.31 -19.36 -6.22
CA PHE A 95 -7.90 -20.28 -7.29
C PHE A 95 -6.53 -20.90 -7.01
N GLY A 96 -6.41 -22.20 -7.23
CA GLY A 96 -5.14 -22.91 -7.14
C GLY A 96 -4.61 -23.12 -5.72
N PHE A 97 -3.33 -23.45 -5.64
CA PHE A 97 -2.59 -23.72 -4.41
C PHE A 97 -1.18 -23.16 -4.58
N HIS A 98 -0.61 -22.63 -3.52
CA HIS A 98 0.79 -22.21 -3.51
C HIS A 98 1.49 -22.66 -2.24
N SER A 99 2.79 -22.91 -2.35
CA SER A 99 3.67 -23.16 -1.22
C SER A 99 5.09 -22.67 -1.52
N TYR A 100 5.76 -22.13 -0.52
CA TYR A 100 7.16 -21.73 -0.62
C TYR A 100 7.90 -22.07 0.69
N GLN A 101 9.22 -22.11 0.61
CA GLN A 101 10.07 -22.34 1.76
C GLN A 101 10.50 -21.00 2.35
N HIS A 102 10.13 -20.75 3.60
CA HIS A 102 10.63 -19.62 4.38
C HIS A 102 11.87 -20.05 5.16
N ASP A 103 12.93 -19.22 5.15
CA ASP A 103 14.21 -19.55 5.77
C ASP A 103 14.08 -19.86 7.27
N LYS A 104 13.28 -19.07 7.98
CA LYS A 104 13.00 -19.24 9.42
C LYS A 104 11.82 -20.18 9.75
N TYR A 105 10.66 -20.01 9.12
CA TYR A 105 9.41 -20.69 9.54
C TYR A 105 9.09 -21.98 8.78
N GLY A 106 9.97 -22.42 7.89
CA GLY A 106 9.77 -23.65 7.13
C GLY A 106 8.79 -23.47 5.95
N THR A 107 8.12 -24.56 5.56
CA THR A 107 7.19 -24.53 4.44
C THR A 107 5.90 -23.80 4.82
N LEU A 108 5.57 -22.75 4.08
CA LEU A 108 4.31 -22.01 4.21
C LEU A 108 3.47 -22.27 2.96
N SER A 109 2.16 -22.44 3.14
CA SER A 109 1.26 -22.81 2.04
C SER A 109 -0.18 -22.35 2.27
N ALA A 110 -0.91 -22.24 1.16
CA ALA A 110 -2.33 -21.89 1.14
C ALA A 110 -3.03 -22.58 -0.05
N ASN A 111 -4.21 -23.16 0.22
CA ASN A 111 -5.06 -23.75 -0.82
C ASN A 111 -6.23 -22.81 -1.14
N PHE A 112 -5.96 -21.78 -1.93
CA PHE A 112 -6.94 -20.78 -2.36
C PHE A 112 -8.16 -21.41 -3.05
N GLY A 113 -7.94 -22.42 -3.88
CA GLY A 113 -8.96 -23.19 -4.61
C GLY A 113 -9.87 -24.04 -3.72
N SER A 114 -9.59 -24.13 -2.42
CA SER A 114 -10.46 -24.74 -1.41
C SER A 114 -11.10 -23.73 -0.44
N THR A 115 -10.72 -22.46 -0.53
CA THR A 115 -11.11 -21.42 0.43
C THR A 115 -12.20 -20.52 -0.16
N TYR A 116 -13.31 -20.41 0.56
CA TYR A 116 -14.32 -19.38 0.34
C TYR A 116 -14.06 -18.21 1.30
N TYR A 117 -14.09 -16.99 0.78
CA TYR A 117 -13.89 -15.78 1.58
C TYR A 117 -15.25 -15.24 2.02
N ASP A 118 -15.52 -15.34 3.32
CA ASP A 118 -16.75 -14.82 3.95
C ASP A 118 -16.60 -13.32 4.20
N TRP A 119 -16.90 -12.51 3.17
CA TRP A 119 -16.75 -11.06 3.22
C TRP A 119 -17.64 -10.41 4.28
N ASP A 120 -18.83 -10.97 4.54
CA ASP A 120 -19.75 -10.48 5.57
C ASP A 120 -19.17 -10.62 6.98
N ALA A 121 -18.34 -11.65 7.20
CA ALA A 121 -17.62 -11.86 8.46
C ALA A 121 -16.41 -10.92 8.66
N MET A 122 -16.09 -10.06 7.68
CA MET A 122 -14.93 -9.16 7.72
C MET A 122 -15.37 -7.70 7.93
N PRO A 123 -15.46 -7.22 9.19
CA PRO A 123 -15.87 -5.84 9.46
C PRO A 123 -14.81 -4.82 9.02
N ASN A 124 -15.25 -3.60 8.73
CA ASN A 124 -14.36 -2.51 8.34
C ASN A 124 -13.37 -2.09 9.44
N THR A 125 -13.78 -2.19 10.70
CA THR A 125 -12.93 -1.91 11.88
C THR A 125 -12.89 -3.13 12.77
N ILE A 126 -11.74 -3.37 13.40
CA ILE A 126 -11.45 -4.63 14.11
C ILE A 126 -11.14 -4.31 15.57
N SER A 127 -11.93 -4.88 16.48
CA SER A 127 -11.78 -4.70 17.94
C SER A 127 -11.49 -6.02 18.67
N SER A 128 -11.52 -7.15 17.97
CA SER A 128 -11.26 -8.48 18.48
C SER A 128 -10.75 -9.40 17.38
N SER A 129 -10.14 -10.53 17.75
CA SER A 129 -9.66 -11.54 16.80
C SER A 129 -10.72 -11.90 15.76
N ASN A 130 -10.34 -11.91 14.48
CA ASN A 130 -11.23 -12.24 13.38
C ASN A 130 -10.57 -13.27 12.46
N ASP A 131 -11.08 -14.51 12.49
CA ASP A 131 -10.49 -15.64 11.76
C ASP A 131 -10.66 -15.51 10.23
N ALA A 132 -11.75 -14.88 9.77
CA ALA A 132 -11.98 -14.64 8.34
C ALA A 132 -10.94 -13.66 7.78
N ILE A 133 -10.67 -12.56 8.48
CA ILE A 133 -9.63 -11.60 8.11
C ILE A 133 -8.24 -12.23 8.26
N ALA A 134 -7.99 -13.00 9.32
CA ALA A 134 -6.70 -13.68 9.50
C ALA A 134 -6.41 -14.70 8.39
N THR A 135 -7.43 -15.41 7.92
CA THR A 135 -7.33 -16.31 6.77
C THR A 135 -7.01 -15.54 5.50
N LEU A 136 -7.73 -14.45 5.21
CA LEU A 136 -7.45 -13.60 4.06
C LEU A 136 -6.03 -13.03 4.09
N MET A 137 -5.61 -12.44 5.21
CA MET A 137 -4.28 -11.83 5.38
C MET A 137 -3.15 -12.83 5.19
N TYR A 138 -3.28 -14.02 5.78
CA TYR A 138 -2.29 -15.09 5.59
C TYR A 138 -2.26 -15.60 4.15
N HIS A 139 -3.42 -15.74 3.50
CA HIS A 139 -3.49 -16.11 2.09
C HIS A 139 -2.83 -15.05 1.20
N CYS A 140 -3.10 -13.76 1.40
CA CYS A 140 -2.41 -12.68 0.70
C CYS A 140 -0.89 -12.77 0.90
N GLY A 141 -0.42 -13.03 2.13
CA GLY A 141 1.01 -13.19 2.42
C GLY A 141 1.64 -14.41 1.74
N VAL A 142 1.00 -15.57 1.77
CA VAL A 142 1.50 -16.77 1.06
C VAL A 142 1.55 -16.52 -0.45
N ALA A 143 0.52 -15.87 -1.01
CA ALA A 143 0.42 -15.60 -2.45
C ALA A 143 1.56 -14.72 -3.00
N VAL A 144 2.22 -13.95 -2.13
CA VAL A 144 3.37 -13.08 -2.46
C VAL A 144 4.68 -13.56 -1.81
N GLU A 145 4.74 -14.83 -1.40
CA GLU A 145 5.92 -15.45 -0.76
C GLU A 145 6.52 -14.57 0.35
N MET A 146 5.65 -14.06 1.23
CA MET A 146 5.98 -13.09 2.27
C MET A 146 7.21 -13.52 3.08
N ASN A 147 8.19 -12.63 3.21
CA ASN A 147 9.25 -12.78 4.18
C ASN A 147 8.70 -12.33 5.54
N TYR A 148 8.10 -13.27 6.28
CA TYR A 148 7.45 -13.01 7.54
C TYR A 148 8.47 -12.58 8.60
N ASN A 149 8.09 -11.62 9.44
CA ASN A 149 8.85 -11.28 10.63
C ASN A 149 7.97 -10.66 11.72
N VAL A 150 8.49 -10.63 12.93
CA VAL A 150 7.87 -9.92 14.05
C VAL A 150 7.98 -8.41 13.86
N SER A 151 7.06 -7.66 14.49
CA SER A 151 7.01 -6.20 14.31
C SER A 151 8.29 -5.52 14.81
N SER A 152 8.90 -6.05 15.86
CA SER A 152 10.13 -5.52 16.47
C SER A 152 11.36 -5.63 15.57
N GLU A 153 11.32 -6.50 14.56
CA GLU A 153 12.43 -6.78 13.63
C GLU A 153 12.14 -6.27 12.20
N GLY A 154 11.33 -5.20 12.10
CA GLY A 154 11.00 -4.55 10.84
C GLY A 154 9.72 -5.07 10.17
N GLY A 155 9.09 -6.11 10.71
CA GLY A 155 7.84 -6.69 10.20
C GLY A 155 8.01 -7.51 8.92
N SER A 156 6.89 -7.91 8.35
CA SER A 156 6.84 -8.80 7.19
C SER A 156 6.82 -8.02 5.88
N GLY A 157 7.59 -8.49 4.89
CA GLY A 157 7.75 -7.78 3.60
C GLY A 157 7.72 -8.70 2.37
N SER A 158 7.22 -8.15 1.28
CA SER A 158 7.26 -8.70 -0.08
C SER A 158 7.23 -7.53 -1.09
N TYR A 159 7.05 -7.83 -2.37
CA TYR A 159 7.05 -6.82 -3.44
C TYR A 159 5.62 -6.54 -3.95
N VAL A 160 5.40 -5.36 -4.51
CA VAL A 160 4.08 -4.98 -5.06
C VAL A 160 4.03 -5.27 -6.56
N ILE A 161 5.04 -4.82 -7.30
CA ILE A 161 5.13 -4.93 -8.76
C ILE A 161 6.28 -5.83 -9.17
N LYS A 162 6.23 -6.38 -10.39
CA LYS A 162 7.32 -7.16 -10.97
C LYS A 162 8.55 -6.30 -11.22
N ASP A 163 9.72 -6.89 -11.04
CA ASP A 163 10.99 -6.19 -11.29
C ASP A 163 11.50 -6.48 -12.68
N ALA A 164 11.51 -5.46 -13.54
CA ALA A 164 12.09 -5.57 -14.88
C ALA A 164 13.58 -5.98 -14.87
N LEU A 165 14.28 -5.77 -13.74
CA LEU A 165 15.69 -6.16 -13.56
C LEU A 165 15.86 -7.58 -12.98
N GLY A 166 14.78 -8.30 -12.66
CA GLY A 166 14.80 -9.68 -12.17
C GLY A 166 15.55 -9.88 -10.84
N ARG A 167 15.58 -8.86 -9.96
CA ARG A 167 16.25 -8.93 -8.64
C ARG A 167 15.50 -9.83 -7.65
N TYR A 168 14.23 -10.10 -7.92
CA TYR A 168 13.38 -11.01 -7.16
C TYR A 168 12.39 -11.71 -8.10
N SER A 169 11.77 -12.78 -7.63
CA SER A 169 10.81 -13.57 -8.41
C SER A 169 9.48 -12.85 -8.55
N ASP A 170 8.85 -12.95 -9.72
CA ASP A 170 7.49 -12.43 -9.96
C ASP A 170 6.46 -13.04 -9.00
N ASN A 171 6.70 -14.27 -8.51
CA ASN A 171 5.84 -14.91 -7.49
C ASN A 171 5.77 -14.12 -6.18
N GLN A 172 6.74 -13.24 -5.91
CA GLN A 172 6.81 -12.47 -4.67
C GLN A 172 6.02 -11.15 -4.75
N THR A 173 5.24 -10.97 -5.82
CA THR A 173 4.61 -9.69 -6.18
C THR A 173 3.10 -9.75 -6.09
N VAL A 174 2.49 -8.66 -5.60
CA VAL A 174 1.03 -8.50 -5.59
C VAL A 174 0.46 -8.50 -7.01
N GLU A 175 1.15 -7.85 -7.95
CA GLU A 175 0.81 -7.80 -9.37
C GLU A 175 0.62 -9.21 -9.98
N ASN A 176 1.46 -10.17 -9.59
CA ASN A 176 1.31 -11.56 -10.01
C ASN A 176 0.23 -12.31 -9.20
N ALA A 177 0.17 -12.06 -7.89
CA ALA A 177 -0.68 -12.81 -6.97
C ALA A 177 -2.20 -12.63 -7.23
N LEU A 178 -2.64 -11.39 -7.47
CA LEU A 178 -4.05 -11.05 -7.69
C LEU A 178 -4.70 -11.86 -8.83
N PRO A 179 -4.17 -11.86 -10.06
CA PRO A 179 -4.74 -12.68 -11.14
C PRO A 179 -4.50 -14.18 -10.93
N THR A 180 -3.36 -14.58 -10.35
CA THR A 180 -2.98 -16.00 -10.23
C THR A 180 -3.82 -16.75 -9.21
N TYR A 181 -4.05 -16.18 -8.03
CA TYR A 181 -4.66 -16.89 -6.89
C TYR A 181 -6.03 -16.34 -6.49
N PHE A 182 -6.36 -15.13 -6.91
CA PHE A 182 -7.59 -14.43 -6.51
C PHE A 182 -8.50 -14.08 -7.68
N SER A 183 -8.22 -14.59 -8.89
CA SER A 183 -9.06 -14.45 -10.08
C SER A 183 -9.37 -13.00 -10.47
N TYR A 184 -8.50 -12.05 -10.12
CA TYR A 184 -8.59 -10.69 -10.62
C TYR A 184 -8.22 -10.64 -12.11
N ASP A 185 -8.56 -9.52 -12.75
CA ASP A 185 -8.27 -9.34 -14.17
C ASP A 185 -6.76 -9.38 -14.45
N SER A 186 -6.40 -10.03 -15.55
CA SER A 186 -5.04 -10.07 -16.09
C SER A 186 -4.52 -8.71 -16.57
N THR A 187 -5.39 -7.70 -16.68
CA THR A 187 -5.01 -6.33 -17.02
C THR A 187 -4.33 -5.57 -15.87
N ILE A 188 -4.20 -6.16 -14.68
CA ILE A 188 -3.42 -5.57 -13.58
C ILE A 188 -1.98 -5.36 -14.06
N GLU A 189 -1.47 -4.15 -13.85
CA GLU A 189 -0.11 -3.77 -14.21
C GLU A 189 0.60 -3.03 -13.08
N GLY A 190 1.91 -3.25 -12.99
CA GLY A 190 2.79 -2.49 -12.11
C GLY A 190 3.46 -1.34 -12.86
N LEU A 191 3.35 -0.13 -12.32
CA LEU A 191 3.94 1.07 -12.91
C LEU A 191 4.97 1.71 -11.99
N TYR A 192 6.08 2.20 -12.56
CA TYR A 192 7.08 2.95 -11.82
C TYR A 192 6.91 4.45 -12.04
N ARG A 193 6.78 5.21 -10.95
CA ARG A 193 6.67 6.67 -11.00
C ARG A 193 7.79 7.35 -11.79
N ILE A 194 9.01 6.80 -11.77
CA ILE A 194 10.18 7.40 -12.43
C ILE A 194 10.08 7.43 -13.97
N ASP A 195 9.18 6.63 -14.54
CA ASP A 195 8.97 6.56 -15.98
C ASP A 195 7.98 7.63 -16.50
N TYR A 196 7.41 8.44 -15.60
CA TYR A 196 6.38 9.43 -15.90
C TYR A 196 6.76 10.83 -15.41
N SER A 197 6.22 11.86 -16.06
CA SER A 197 6.22 13.20 -15.48
C SER A 197 5.29 13.26 -14.27
N ASP A 198 5.44 14.26 -13.40
CA ASP A 198 4.56 14.41 -12.24
C ASP A 198 3.08 14.58 -12.65
N ASP A 199 2.82 15.30 -13.73
CA ASP A 199 1.46 15.52 -14.23
C ASP A 199 0.86 14.23 -14.83
N ASP A 200 1.64 13.48 -15.60
CA ASP A 200 1.20 12.19 -16.16
C ASP A 200 0.96 11.16 -15.04
N TRP A 201 1.84 11.12 -14.04
CA TRP A 201 1.69 10.20 -12.91
C TRP A 201 0.42 10.50 -12.11
N LYS A 202 0.16 11.78 -11.80
CA LYS A 202 -1.10 12.18 -11.17
C LYS A 202 -2.31 11.84 -12.03
N ALA A 203 -2.24 12.04 -13.35
CA ALA A 203 -3.33 11.73 -14.26
C ALA A 203 -3.65 10.22 -14.27
N ILE A 204 -2.63 9.36 -14.24
CA ILE A 204 -2.81 7.90 -14.13
C ILE A 204 -3.53 7.54 -12.83
N LEU A 205 -3.05 8.04 -11.68
CA LEU A 205 -3.68 7.74 -10.40
C LEU A 205 -5.14 8.23 -10.36
N LYS A 206 -5.40 9.43 -10.86
CA LYS A 206 -6.76 9.97 -10.92
C LYS A 206 -7.67 9.16 -11.84
N ALA A 207 -7.18 8.71 -12.99
CA ALA A 207 -7.98 7.90 -13.92
C ALA A 207 -8.42 6.56 -13.29
N GLU A 208 -7.55 5.92 -12.51
CA GLU A 208 -7.91 4.72 -11.73
C GLU A 208 -8.96 5.03 -10.66
N LEU A 209 -8.76 6.10 -9.89
CA LEU A 209 -9.67 6.51 -8.82
C LEU A 209 -11.04 6.98 -9.35
N ASP A 210 -11.07 7.73 -10.46
CA ASP A 210 -12.30 8.15 -11.14
C ASP A 210 -13.08 6.94 -11.65
N ALA A 211 -12.39 5.84 -11.98
CA ALA A 211 -12.99 4.57 -12.33
C ALA A 211 -13.29 3.67 -11.11
N SER A 212 -13.22 4.23 -9.89
CA SER A 212 -13.48 3.54 -8.62
C SER A 212 -12.55 2.33 -8.40
N ARG A 213 -11.28 2.44 -8.82
CA ARG A 213 -10.26 1.40 -8.59
C ARG A 213 -9.21 1.90 -7.58
N PRO A 214 -9.25 1.40 -6.33
CA PRO A 214 -8.21 1.69 -5.35
C PRO A 214 -6.86 1.13 -5.80
N ILE A 215 -5.78 1.86 -5.52
CA ILE A 215 -4.44 1.57 -6.03
C ILE A 215 -3.56 1.12 -4.87
N GLN A 216 -2.96 -0.06 -4.98
CA GLN A 216 -1.89 -0.43 -4.06
C GLN A 216 -0.62 0.34 -4.44
N TYR A 217 -0.20 1.24 -3.57
CA TYR A 217 0.90 2.16 -3.80
C TYR A 217 2.09 1.78 -2.91
N ALA A 218 3.31 1.97 -3.40
CA ALA A 218 4.54 1.70 -2.65
C ALA A 218 5.49 2.90 -2.68
N GLY A 219 6.18 3.12 -1.56
CA GLY A 219 7.22 4.13 -1.42
C GLY A 219 8.47 3.56 -0.76
N TYR A 220 9.63 4.10 -1.13
CA TYR A 220 10.92 3.68 -0.59
C TYR A 220 11.67 4.90 -0.02
N GLY A 221 12.10 4.78 1.24
CA GLY A 221 12.89 5.75 1.98
C GLY A 221 14.03 5.07 2.73
N GLN A 222 14.07 5.20 4.07
CA GLN A 222 15.00 4.38 4.89
C GLN A 222 14.54 2.92 5.01
N GLY A 223 13.27 2.64 4.71
CA GLY A 223 12.72 1.32 4.39
C GLY A 223 11.68 1.41 3.26
N GLY A 224 11.15 0.27 2.83
CA GLY A 224 10.01 0.22 1.91
C GLY A 224 8.70 0.08 2.66
N HIS A 225 7.64 0.75 2.20
CA HIS A 225 6.28 0.59 2.72
C HIS A 225 5.27 0.58 1.58
N THR A 226 4.15 -0.10 1.78
CA THR A 226 3.02 -0.11 0.84
C THR A 226 1.71 0.11 1.58
N PHE A 227 0.80 0.79 0.90
CA PHE A 227 -0.44 1.36 1.41
C PHE A 227 -1.44 1.46 0.25
N VAL A 228 -2.66 1.89 0.52
CA VAL A 228 -3.68 2.06 -0.52
C VAL A 228 -3.89 3.55 -0.79
N CYS A 229 -3.75 3.95 -2.05
CA CYS A 229 -4.24 5.24 -2.52
C CYS A 229 -5.67 5.04 -3.03
N ASP A 230 -6.63 5.69 -2.39
CA ASP A 230 -8.06 5.41 -2.59
C ASP A 230 -8.91 6.67 -2.72
N GLY A 231 -8.30 7.83 -2.95
CA GLY A 231 -9.04 9.07 -3.19
C GLY A 231 -8.11 10.23 -3.53
N TYR A 232 -8.70 11.35 -3.95
CA TYR A 232 -7.97 12.61 -4.14
C TYR A 232 -8.90 13.81 -4.01
N ASP A 233 -8.35 14.96 -3.61
CA ASP A 233 -9.07 16.21 -3.44
C ASP A 233 -8.86 17.19 -4.62
N GLU A 234 -9.57 18.31 -4.58
CA GLU A 234 -9.48 19.37 -5.58
C GLU A 234 -8.09 20.02 -5.68
N ASN A 235 -7.16 19.75 -4.75
CA ASN A 235 -5.84 20.38 -4.66
C ASN A 235 -4.69 19.41 -4.99
N ASP A 236 -4.97 18.28 -5.64
CA ASP A 236 -4.01 17.20 -5.92
C ASP A 236 -3.40 16.55 -4.67
N TYR A 237 -4.10 16.59 -3.54
CA TYR A 237 -3.78 15.72 -2.42
C TYR A 237 -4.47 14.38 -2.64
N PHE A 238 -3.73 13.30 -2.43
CA PHE A 238 -4.20 11.94 -2.57
C PHE A 238 -4.44 11.34 -1.19
N HIS A 239 -5.60 10.72 -1.00
CA HIS A 239 -5.91 10.00 0.22
C HIS A 239 -5.11 8.70 0.28
N MET A 240 -4.47 8.46 1.41
CA MET A 240 -3.67 7.28 1.69
C MET A 240 -4.23 6.57 2.91
N ASN A 241 -4.57 5.30 2.75
CA ASN A 241 -4.79 4.35 3.85
C ASN A 241 -3.50 3.57 4.09
N TRP A 242 -2.85 3.80 5.23
CA TRP A 242 -1.51 3.27 5.51
C TRP A 242 -1.49 1.80 5.95
N GLY A 243 -2.66 1.19 6.16
CA GLY A 243 -2.77 -0.17 6.72
C GLY A 243 -2.39 -0.23 8.20
N TRP A 244 -2.62 0.85 8.95
CA TRP A 244 -2.29 0.97 10.39
C TRP A 244 -3.53 1.21 11.25
N GLY A 245 -4.66 0.63 10.89
CA GLY A 245 -5.89 0.77 11.67
C GLY A 245 -6.49 2.18 11.64
N GLY A 246 -6.35 2.90 10.53
CA GLY A 246 -6.79 4.29 10.40
C GLY A 246 -5.77 5.32 10.87
N TYR A 247 -4.66 4.88 11.48
CA TYR A 247 -3.65 5.80 12.00
C TYR A 247 -2.89 6.49 10.87
N TYR A 248 -2.91 7.83 10.90
CA TYR A 248 -2.36 8.73 9.88
C TYR A 248 -3.00 8.66 8.49
N ASP A 249 -4.12 7.96 8.34
CA ASP A 249 -4.87 8.00 7.09
C ASP A 249 -5.30 9.45 6.80
N GLY A 250 -5.20 9.85 5.54
CA GLY A 250 -5.47 11.23 5.16
C GLY A 250 -4.91 11.62 3.80
N TYR A 251 -5.00 12.91 3.51
CA TYR A 251 -4.65 13.50 2.23
C TYR A 251 -3.20 14.01 2.22
N PHE A 252 -2.40 13.54 1.25
CA PHE A 252 -0.98 13.84 1.12
C PHE A 252 -0.62 14.24 -0.31
N LEU A 253 0.41 15.08 -0.47
CA LEU A 253 1.07 15.24 -1.76
C LEU A 253 1.93 14.00 -2.05
N LEU A 254 2.00 13.57 -3.31
CA LEU A 254 2.80 12.40 -3.72
C LEU A 254 4.31 12.58 -3.44
N ASP A 255 4.79 13.83 -3.37
CA ASP A 255 6.17 14.18 -3.03
C ASP A 255 6.41 14.34 -1.51
N ALA A 256 5.35 14.25 -0.72
CA ALA A 256 5.37 14.45 0.72
C ALA A 256 4.56 13.36 1.44
N LEU A 257 4.83 12.10 1.08
CA LEU A 257 4.25 10.91 1.71
C LEU A 257 4.92 10.63 3.07
N THR A 258 4.64 11.49 4.05
CA THR A 258 5.22 11.39 5.41
C THR A 258 4.13 11.23 6.47
N PRO A 259 3.75 10.00 6.84
CA PRO A 259 2.75 9.76 7.88
C PRO A 259 3.38 9.81 9.29
N GLY A 260 3.82 10.99 9.71
CA GLY A 260 4.24 11.25 11.09
C GLY A 260 5.29 10.25 11.64
N SER A 261 5.00 9.61 12.78
CA SER A 261 5.91 8.63 13.42
C SER A 261 5.88 7.24 12.79
N GLY A 262 5.03 6.98 11.80
CA GLY A 262 4.84 5.67 11.21
C GLY A 262 4.10 4.67 12.10
N GLY A 263 3.68 3.55 11.51
CA GLY A 263 3.15 2.36 12.18
C GLY A 263 3.98 1.11 11.85
N ILE A 264 3.42 -0.08 12.05
CA ILE A 264 4.11 -1.36 11.79
C ILE A 264 4.64 -1.40 10.35
N GLY A 265 5.94 -1.70 10.18
CA GLY A 265 6.57 -1.83 8.86
C GLY A 265 6.93 -0.51 8.16
N SER A 266 6.89 0.64 8.84
CA SER A 266 7.24 1.95 8.24
C SER A 266 8.72 2.13 7.85
N GLY A 267 9.57 1.12 8.09
CA GLY A 267 11.03 1.27 8.08
C GLY A 267 11.55 2.03 9.31
N ALA A 268 12.80 1.75 9.70
CA ALA A 268 13.55 2.49 10.71
C ALA A 268 14.44 3.57 10.06
#